data_AF-A0A2H5YDP0-F1
#
_entry.id   AF-A0A2H5YDP0-F1
#
_cell.length_a   1.000
_cell.length_b   1.000
_cell.length_c   1.000
_cell.angle_alpha   90.00
_cell.angle_beta   90.00
_cell.angle_gamma   90.00
#
_symmetry.space_group_name_H-M   'P 1'
#
loop_
_entity.id
_entity.type
_entity.pdbx_description
1 polymer ?
#
loop_
_entity_poly.entity_id
_entity_poly.type
_entity_poly.pdbx_seq_one_letter_code
_entity_poly.pdbx_strand_id
1 'polypeptide(L)'
;MSQEPLPFPRKVVLTPEGVAIEWDDGHTSLYPHRYLRLQCRCAGCVGEWPYTHPVDEALVPPWVEVLDYMQVGRYALQFLFSDGHATGIYPFRTLREACPCPECRKSKEETRER
;
A
#
# COMPACT_ATOMS: atom_id res chain seq x y z
N MET A 1 -21.06 6.76 16.75
CA MET A 1 -20.53 6.47 15.40
C MET A 1 -19.57 5.31 15.54
N SER A 2 -20.09 4.09 15.46
CA SER A 2 -19.28 2.88 15.58
C SER A 2 -18.45 2.76 14.31
N GLN A 3 -17.20 3.23 14.33
CA GLN A 3 -16.28 2.93 13.24
C GLN A 3 -16.04 1.42 13.28
N GLU A 4 -16.44 0.72 12.23
CA GLU A 4 -16.11 -0.70 12.09
C GLU A 4 -14.59 -0.86 12.20
N PRO A 5 -14.12 -1.90 12.91
CA PRO A 5 -12.69 -2.12 13.07
C PRO A 5 -12.06 -2.31 11.69
N LEU A 6 -10.94 -1.64 11.45
CA LEU A 6 -10.18 -1.83 10.21
C LEU A 6 -9.76 -3.30 10.10
N PRO A 7 -9.90 -3.91 8.92
CA PRO A 7 -9.51 -5.29 8.74
C PRO A 7 -8.01 -5.46 8.96
N PHE A 8 -7.64 -6.56 9.61
CA PHE A 8 -6.27 -6.92 9.93
C PHE A 8 -5.71 -7.94 8.93
N PRO A 9 -4.44 -7.80 8.49
CA PRO A 9 -3.84 -8.78 7.58
C PRO A 9 -3.62 -10.11 8.32
N ARG A 10 -4.31 -11.16 7.90
CA ARG A 10 -4.08 -12.53 8.41
C ARG A 10 -2.84 -13.15 7.80
N LYS A 11 -2.57 -12.84 6.54
CA LYS A 11 -1.44 -13.39 5.80
C LYS A 11 -0.93 -12.37 4.79
N VAL A 12 0.38 -12.28 4.68
CA VAL A 12 1.08 -11.48 3.68
C VAL A 12 2.02 -12.42 2.95
N VAL A 13 1.98 -12.42 1.62
CA VAL A 13 2.80 -13.28 0.78
C VAL A 13 3.43 -12.44 -0.32
N LEU A 14 4.75 -12.55 -0.46
CA LEU A 14 5.48 -11.98 -1.59
C LEU A 14 5.40 -12.95 -2.76
N THR A 15 4.90 -12.49 -3.90
CA THR A 15 4.80 -13.26 -5.14
C THR A 15 5.57 -12.55 -6.25
N PRO A 16 5.86 -13.23 -7.38
CA PRO A 16 6.47 -12.56 -8.53
C PRO A 16 5.67 -11.36 -9.04
N GLU A 17 4.35 -11.40 -8.93
CA GLU A 17 3.45 -10.34 -9.40
C GLU A 17 3.32 -9.17 -8.43
N GLY A 18 3.65 -9.36 -7.14
CA GLY A 18 3.49 -8.32 -6.13
C GLY A 18 3.38 -8.84 -4.69
N VAL A 19 2.71 -8.03 -3.86
CA VAL A 19 2.38 -8.40 -2.47
C VAL A 19 0.92 -8.79 -2.39
N ALA A 20 0.66 -10.05 -2.04
CA ALA A 20 -0.67 -10.54 -1.75
C ALA A 20 -0.97 -10.43 -0.24
N ILE A 21 -2.12 -9.85 0.11
CA ILE A 21 -2.58 -9.71 1.49
C ILE A 21 -3.97 -10.33 1.61
N GLU A 22 -4.09 -11.33 2.49
CA GLU A 22 -5.35 -11.91 2.92
C GLU A 22 -5.78 -11.23 4.22
N TRP A 23 -6.98 -10.63 4.21
CA TRP A 23 -7.53 -9.86 5.32
C TRP A 23 -8.50 -10.71 6.15
N ASP A 24 -8.72 -10.33 7.41
CA ASP A 24 -9.62 -11.05 8.31
C ASP A 24 -11.12 -10.86 8.01
N ASP A 25 -11.47 -9.86 7.19
CA ASP A 25 -12.79 -9.65 6.59
C ASP A 25 -13.04 -10.58 5.38
N GLY A 26 -12.08 -11.43 5.03
CA GLY A 26 -12.15 -12.35 3.89
C GLY A 26 -11.76 -11.72 2.55
N HIS A 27 -11.45 -10.42 2.51
CA HIS A 27 -10.97 -9.78 1.30
C HIS A 27 -9.53 -10.22 0.98
N THR A 28 -9.17 -10.20 -0.30
CA THR A 28 -7.79 -10.41 -0.75
C THR A 28 -7.36 -9.26 -1.65
N SER A 29 -6.17 -8.73 -1.41
CA SER A 29 -5.58 -7.65 -2.20
C SER A 29 -4.25 -8.10 -2.79
N LEU A 30 -4.04 -7.88 -4.09
CA LEU A 30 -2.76 -8.05 -4.75
C LEU A 30 -2.23 -6.68 -5.17
N TYR A 31 -1.10 -6.26 -4.62
CA TYR A 31 -0.45 -5.00 -4.94
C TYR A 31 0.77 -5.24 -5.83
N PRO A 32 0.76 -4.85 -7.11
CA PRO A 32 1.94 -4.92 -7.95
C PRO A 32 3.10 -4.15 -7.30
N HIS A 33 4.32 -4.68 -7.38
CA HIS A 33 5.49 -4.15 -6.66
C HIS A 33 5.69 -2.64 -6.87
N ARG A 34 5.76 -2.22 -8.15
CA ARG A 34 5.89 -0.82 -8.52
C ARG A 34 4.71 0.03 -8.08
N TYR A 35 3.49 -0.50 -8.19
CA TYR A 35 2.29 0.20 -7.75
C TYR A 35 2.36 0.50 -6.25
N LEU A 36 2.77 -0.48 -5.43
CA LEU A 36 2.93 -0.32 -3.99
C LEU A 36 4.05 0.68 -3.65
N ARG A 37 5.16 0.65 -4.39
CA ARG A 37 6.27 1.61 -4.24
C ARG A 37 5.82 3.05 -4.50
N LEU A 38 4.95 3.27 -5.49
CA LEU A 38 4.36 4.58 -5.81
C LEU A 38 3.41 5.10 -4.71
N GLN A 39 2.93 4.23 -3.82
CA GLN A 39 2.10 4.64 -2.67
C GLN A 39 2.92 5.03 -1.43
N CYS A 40 4.26 5.03 -1.51
CA CYS A 40 5.11 5.39 -0.37
C CYS A 40 4.87 6.84 0.07
N ARG A 41 4.65 7.06 1.37
CA ARG A 41 4.45 8.39 1.97
C ARG A 41 5.53 8.80 2.97
N CYS A 42 6.73 8.23 2.86
CA CYS A 42 7.86 8.67 3.69
C CYS A 42 8.38 10.03 3.22
N ALA A 43 9.02 10.76 4.13
CA ALA A 43 9.61 12.08 3.86
C ALA A 43 10.52 12.11 2.62
N GLY A 44 11.31 11.06 2.39
CA GLY A 44 12.19 10.96 1.22
C GLY A 44 11.44 10.80 -0.11
N CYS A 45 10.20 10.32 -0.09
CA CYS A 45 9.38 10.10 -1.30
C CYS A 45 8.40 11.24 -1.59
N VAL A 46 7.87 11.90 -0.56
CA VAL A 46 6.84 12.93 -0.70
C VAL A 46 7.27 14.30 -0.17
N GLY A 47 8.50 14.45 0.30
CA GLY A 47 8.96 15.66 0.99
C GLY A 47 8.53 15.74 2.45
N GLU A 48 9.00 16.79 3.13
CA GLU A 48 8.67 17.07 4.53
C GLU A 48 7.74 18.28 4.65
N TRP A 49 7.00 18.35 5.75
CA TRP A 49 6.13 19.49 6.01
C TRP A 49 6.94 20.81 6.02
N PRO A 50 6.44 21.90 5.42
CA PRO A 50 5.11 22.09 4.82
C PRO A 50 5.03 21.70 3.32
N TYR A 51 6.13 21.28 2.71
CA TYR A 51 6.24 21.04 1.27
C TYR A 51 6.12 19.56 0.95
N THR A 52 4.88 19.10 0.76
CA THR A 52 4.60 17.72 0.35
C THR A 52 4.19 17.64 -1.12
N HIS A 53 4.55 16.55 -1.79
CA HIS A 53 4.22 16.27 -3.19
C HIS A 53 3.93 14.77 -3.39
N PRO A 54 3.19 14.37 -4.44
CA PRO A 54 3.08 12.97 -4.81
C PRO A 54 4.45 12.39 -5.18
N VAL A 55 4.62 11.08 -5.01
CA VAL A 55 5.83 10.39 -5.47
C VAL A 55 5.99 10.60 -6.97
N ASP A 56 7.16 11.11 -7.39
CA ASP A 56 7.47 11.24 -8.80
C ASP A 56 7.65 9.84 -9.42
N GLU A 57 6.77 9.51 -10.37
CA GLU A 57 6.77 8.22 -11.04
C GLU A 57 8.07 7.97 -11.83
N ALA A 58 8.72 9.03 -12.32
CA ALA A 58 9.98 8.93 -13.05
C ALA A 58 11.13 8.48 -12.14
N LEU A 59 11.02 8.69 -10.82
CA LEU A 59 12.00 8.25 -9.83
C LEU A 59 11.76 6.82 -9.34
N VAL A 60 10.65 6.18 -9.73
CA VAL A 60 10.33 4.80 -9.33
C VAL A 60 10.63 3.82 -10.47
N PRO A 61 11.68 3.00 -10.32
CA PRO A 61 12.10 2.06 -11.35
C PRO A 61 11.01 1.06 -11.78
N PRO A 62 10.84 0.76 -13.09
CA PRO A 62 9.92 -0.29 -13.53
C PRO A 62 10.22 -1.70 -12.99
N TRP A 63 11.47 -1.97 -12.59
CA TRP A 63 11.95 -3.25 -12.05
C TRP A 63 12.00 -3.27 -10.51
N VAL A 64 11.40 -2.28 -9.84
CA VAL A 64 11.36 -2.27 -8.37
C VAL A 64 10.49 -3.41 -7.86
N GLU A 65 11.01 -4.14 -6.88
CA GLU A 65 10.38 -5.30 -6.25
C GLU A 65 10.37 -5.13 -4.73
N VAL A 66 9.37 -5.68 -4.06
CA VAL A 66 9.37 -5.85 -2.60
C VAL A 66 10.22 -7.08 -2.27
N LEU A 67 11.29 -6.86 -1.52
CA LEU A 67 12.21 -7.90 -1.10
C LEU A 67 11.82 -8.50 0.25
N ASP A 68 11.28 -7.68 1.15
CA ASP A 68 10.86 -8.11 2.48
C ASP A 68 9.78 -7.17 3.04
N TYR A 69 9.14 -7.57 4.12
CA TYR A 69 8.20 -6.75 4.85
C TYR A 69 8.26 -7.01 6.35
N MET A 70 7.85 -6.01 7.12
CA MET A 70 7.66 -6.15 8.56
C MET A 70 6.33 -5.53 8.98
N GLN A 71 5.73 -6.11 10.01
CA GLN A 71 4.54 -5.57 10.63
C GLN A 71 4.92 -4.46 11.62
N VAL A 72 4.25 -3.31 11.51
CA VAL A 72 4.47 -2.16 12.39
C VAL A 72 3.27 -2.03 13.32
N GLY A 73 3.46 -2.49 14.56
CA GLY A 73 2.41 -2.54 15.57
C GLY A 73 1.18 -3.31 15.07
N ARG A 74 -0.01 -2.77 15.32
CA ARG A 74 -1.28 -3.36 14.87
C ARG A 74 -1.99 -2.54 13.80
N TYR A 75 -1.27 -1.70 13.06
CA TYR A 75 -1.89 -0.71 12.19
C TYR A 75 -1.26 -0.55 10.81
N ALA A 76 -0.06 -1.08 10.57
CA ALA A 76 0.65 -0.87 9.32
C ALA A 76 1.60 -2.02 8.95
N LEU A 77 2.01 -2.01 7.68
CA LEU A 77 3.16 -2.75 7.17
C LEU A 77 4.26 -1.76 6.79
N GLN A 78 5.49 -2.23 6.76
CA GLN A 78 6.65 -1.56 6.20
C GLN A 78 7.32 -2.53 5.23
N PHE A 79 7.76 -2.02 4.08
CA PHE A 79 8.31 -2.84 3.01
C PHE A 79 9.76 -2.44 2.74
N LEU A 80 10.60 -3.43 2.46
CA LEU A 80 11.92 -3.26 1.88
C LEU A 80 11.81 -3.42 0.37
N PHE A 81 12.28 -2.43 -0.38
CA PHE A 81 12.28 -2.41 -1.84
C PHE A 81 13.68 -2.64 -2.40
N SER A 82 13.76 -3.24 -3.59
CA SER A 82 15.01 -3.51 -4.31
C SER A 82 15.78 -2.26 -4.74
N ASP A 83 15.12 -1.09 -4.75
CA ASP A 83 15.74 0.23 -4.97
C ASP A 83 16.37 0.84 -3.70
N GLY A 84 16.41 0.09 -2.60
CA GLY A 84 16.98 0.51 -1.32
C GLY A 84 16.02 1.24 -0.38
N HIS A 85 14.76 1.50 -0.77
CA HIS A 85 13.79 2.14 0.10
C HIS A 85 13.25 1.16 1.15
N ALA A 86 13.22 1.60 2.41
CA ALA A 86 12.75 0.76 3.51
C ALA A 86 12.00 1.53 4.60
N THR A 87 11.82 2.84 4.51
CA THR A 87 11.28 3.68 5.61
C THR A 87 9.80 4.01 5.48
N GLY A 88 9.16 3.58 4.39
CA GLY A 88 7.74 3.80 4.15
C GLY A 88 6.88 2.98 5.12
N ILE A 89 5.99 3.66 5.84
CA ILE A 89 4.95 3.04 6.66
C ILE A 89 3.65 3.05 5.87
N TYR A 90 3.03 1.88 5.73
CA TYR A 90 1.82 1.63 4.97
C TYR A 90 0.69 1.22 5.92
N PRO A 91 -0.10 2.18 6.43
CA PRO A 91 -1.24 1.87 7.28
C PRO A 91 -2.22 0.92 6.59
N PHE A 92 -2.81 -0.03 7.32
CA PHE A 92 -3.79 -0.97 6.80
C PHE A 92 -4.95 -0.25 6.10
N ARG A 93 -5.43 0.86 6.68
CA ARG A 93 -6.39 1.77 6.06
C ARG A 93 -5.94 2.19 4.66
N THR A 94 -4.73 2.72 4.54
CA THR A 94 -4.18 3.21 3.27
C THR A 94 -4.01 2.08 2.27
N LEU A 95 -3.59 0.88 2.71
CA LEU A 95 -3.55 -0.30 1.84
C LEU A 95 -4.95 -0.65 1.31
N ARG A 96 -5.96 -0.76 2.19
CA ARG A 96 -7.36 -1.03 1.77
C ARG A 96 -7.88 0.05 0.82
N GLU A 97 -7.64 1.32 1.13
CA GLU A 97 -8.00 2.46 0.27
C GLU A 97 -7.24 2.44 -1.05
N ALA A 98 -6.03 1.90 -1.12
CA ALA A 98 -5.23 1.76 -2.34
C ALA A 98 -5.42 0.39 -3.02
N CYS A 99 -6.34 -0.46 -2.57
CA CYS A 99 -6.52 -1.78 -3.17
C CYS A 99 -6.84 -1.65 -4.68
N PRO A 100 -6.04 -2.27 -5.57
CA PRO A 100 -6.23 -2.16 -7.01
C PRO A 100 -7.19 -3.21 -7.58
N CYS A 101 -7.82 -4.04 -6.75
CA CYS A 101 -8.71 -5.09 -7.23
C CYS A 101 -9.96 -4.51 -7.91
N PRO A 102 -10.59 -5.25 -8.84
CA PRO A 102 -11.74 -4.76 -9.58
C PRO A 102 -12.92 -4.33 -8.69
N GLU A 103 -13.16 -5.05 -7.59
CA GLU A 103 -14.24 -4.74 -6.64
C GLU A 103 -14.02 -3.38 -5.97
N CYS A 104 -12.82 -3.14 -5.43
CA CYS A 104 -12.46 -1.87 -4.79
C CYS A 104 -12.31 -0.72 -5.78
N ARG A 105 -12.03 -0.99 -7.06
CA ARG A 105 -12.01 0.05 -8.09
C ARG A 105 -13.42 0.50 -8.45
N LYS A 106 -14.35 -0.43 -8.66
CA LYS A 106 -15.77 -0.13 -8.94
C LYS A 106 -16.43 0.70 -7.84
N SER A 107 -16.23 0.31 -6.57
CA SER A 107 -16.82 1.03 -5.44
C SER A 107 -16.33 2.48 -5.31
N LYS A 108 -15.07 2.76 -5.70
CA LYS A 108 -14.52 4.13 -5.76
C LYS A 108 -15.14 4.96 -6.88
N GLU A 109 -15.37 4.35 -8.05
CA GLU A 109 -15.99 5.01 -9.20
C GLU A 109 -17.43 5.44 -8.86
N GLU A 110 -18.23 4.53 -8.28
CA GLU A 110 -19.61 4.80 -7.86
C GLU A 110 -19.72 5.87 -6.76
N THR A 111 -18.71 5.97 -5.89
CA THR A 111 -18.65 7.01 -4.84
C THR A 111 -18.29 8.38 -5.41
N ARG A 112 -17.53 8.44 -6.51
CA ARG A 112 -17.09 9.70 -7.15
C ARG A 112 -18.16 10.33 -8.04
N GLU A 113 -19.16 9.55 -8.45
CA GLU A 113 -20.29 9.98 -9.30
C GLU A 113 -21.52 10.44 -8.49
N ARG A 114 -21.44 10.42 -7.16
CA ARG A 114 -22.46 10.93 -6.23
C ARG A 114 -22.03 12.25 -5.62
#